data_AF-F1MY26-F1
#
_entry.id   AF-F1MY26-F1
#
_cell.length_a   1.000
_cell.length_b   1.000
_cell.length_c   1.000
_cell.angle_alpha   90.00
_cell.angle_beta   90.00
_cell.angle_gamma   90.00
#
_symmetry.space_group_name_H-M   'P 1'
#
loop_
_entity.id
_entity.type
_entity.pdbx_description
1 polymer ?
#
loop_
_entity_poly.entity_id
_entity_poly.type
_entity_poly.pdbx_seq_one_letter_code
_entity_poly.pdbx_strand_id
1 'polypeptide(L)'
;MKKTAAGAEPLLVAAPPSGRVHSGPVVGFKGLGADVCAILRLSGPLKEQYAQEHGLDFQRLMDASTYKEAYRSDMICWGEEKRQADPGFFCRKIVEGVCQPVWLVSDTRRVSDIQWFQEAYGAVTQTVRVVATEESRQQRGWVFTPGVDDAESECGLDNFRTFDWVIENHGDEQHLEEQLEHLIEFIRSRL
;
A
#
# COMPACT_ATOMS: atom_id res chain seq x y z
N MET A 1 16.34 6.31 -14.53
CA MET A 1 15.41 5.16 -14.43
C MET A 1 16.15 4.01 -13.77
N LYS A 2 15.68 3.56 -12.60
CA LYS A 2 16.26 2.41 -11.88
C LYS A 2 15.58 1.14 -12.40
N LYS A 3 16.37 0.22 -12.96
CA LYS A 3 15.90 -1.04 -13.52
C LYS A 3 15.82 -2.11 -12.43
N THR A 4 14.93 -3.09 -12.58
CA THR A 4 15.01 -4.34 -11.81
C THR A 4 16.37 -5.03 -12.04
N ALA A 5 16.73 -5.99 -11.19
CA ALA A 5 17.91 -6.83 -11.41
C ALA A 5 17.90 -7.54 -12.78
N ALA A 6 16.71 -7.70 -13.40
CA ALA A 6 16.51 -8.31 -14.71
C ALA A 6 16.44 -7.30 -15.89
N GLY A 7 16.60 -6.00 -15.65
CA GLY A 7 16.61 -4.99 -16.71
C GLY A 7 15.23 -4.55 -17.23
N ALA A 8 14.14 -5.14 -16.74
CA ALA A 8 12.75 -4.74 -17.04
C ALA A 8 12.25 -3.65 -16.08
N GLU A 9 11.33 -2.81 -16.55
CA GLU A 9 10.67 -1.77 -15.75
C GLU A 9 9.44 -2.37 -15.06
N PRO A 10 9.36 -2.37 -13.72
CA PRO A 10 8.28 -3.06 -13.03
C PRO A 10 6.97 -2.26 -13.12
N LEU A 11 5.86 -2.96 -13.36
CA LEU A 11 4.54 -2.35 -13.23
C LEU A 11 4.23 -2.16 -11.76
N LEU A 12 4.24 -0.90 -11.31
CA LEU A 12 3.98 -0.59 -9.91
C LEU A 12 2.50 -0.32 -9.70
N VAL A 13 1.86 -1.02 -8.78
CA VAL A 13 0.47 -0.77 -8.38
C VAL A 13 0.44 -0.25 -6.96
N ALA A 14 0.15 1.05 -6.80
CA ALA A 14 -0.08 1.66 -5.49
C ALA A 14 -1.58 1.54 -5.15
N ALA A 15 -1.93 0.68 -4.20
CA ALA A 15 -3.32 0.34 -3.88
C ALA A 15 -3.80 0.80 -2.48
N PRO A 16 -3.96 2.11 -2.25
CA PRO A 16 -4.39 2.62 -0.95
C PRO A 16 -5.88 2.31 -0.71
N PRO A 17 -6.25 1.64 0.39
CA PRO A 17 -7.65 1.54 0.78
C PRO A 17 -8.19 2.91 1.25
N SER A 18 -9.49 3.17 1.05
CA SER A 18 -10.20 4.29 1.69
C SER A 18 -10.49 3.99 3.17
N GLY A 19 -9.56 4.34 4.07
CA GLY A 19 -9.62 4.01 5.49
C GLY A 19 -9.33 2.53 5.81
N ARG A 20 -9.79 2.03 6.96
CA ARG A 20 -9.74 0.60 7.33
C ARG A 20 -10.66 -0.25 6.44
N VAL A 21 -10.30 -0.43 5.18
CA VAL A 21 -10.91 -1.43 4.29
C VAL A 21 -10.11 -2.71 4.44
N HIS A 22 -10.81 -3.83 4.59
CA HIS A 22 -10.19 -5.15 4.57
C HIS A 22 -9.37 -5.34 3.29
N SER A 23 -8.29 -6.11 3.39
CA SER A 23 -7.27 -6.41 2.36
C SER A 23 -7.78 -7.07 1.07
N GLY A 24 -9.07 -6.97 0.74
CA GLY A 24 -9.70 -7.51 -0.47
C GLY A 24 -8.94 -7.22 -1.78
N PRO A 25 -8.37 -6.02 -2.01
CA PRO A 25 -7.63 -5.73 -3.23
C PRO A 25 -6.39 -6.60 -3.41
N VAL A 26 -5.72 -6.98 -2.32
CA VAL A 26 -4.52 -7.83 -2.35
C VAL A 26 -4.87 -9.27 -2.78
N VAL A 27 -6.13 -9.68 -2.63
CA VAL A 27 -6.60 -11.03 -2.97
C VAL A 27 -6.64 -11.24 -4.48
N GLY A 28 -7.07 -10.24 -5.26
CA GLY A 28 -7.16 -10.35 -6.73
C GLY A 28 -5.80 -10.60 -7.40
N PHE A 29 -4.74 -9.96 -6.91
CA PHE A 29 -3.39 -10.10 -7.50
C PHE A 29 -2.75 -11.46 -7.25
N LYS A 30 -3.32 -12.32 -6.39
CA LYS A 30 -2.86 -13.71 -6.25
C LYS A 30 -2.96 -14.49 -7.57
N GLY A 31 -3.87 -14.10 -8.47
CA GLY A 31 -4.04 -14.72 -9.79
C GLY A 31 -2.87 -14.53 -10.76
N LEU A 32 -1.90 -13.66 -10.45
CA LEU A 32 -0.67 -13.48 -11.24
C LEU A 32 0.43 -14.50 -10.87
N GLY A 33 0.39 -15.08 -9.67
CA GLY A 33 1.44 -15.96 -9.15
C GLY A 33 2.63 -15.20 -8.52
N ALA A 34 3.27 -15.83 -7.53
CA ALA A 34 4.33 -15.21 -6.72
C ALA A 34 5.65 -14.97 -7.49
N ASP A 35 5.86 -15.70 -8.59
CA ASP A 35 7.02 -15.52 -9.47
C ASP A 35 6.87 -14.29 -10.38
N VAL A 36 5.64 -13.82 -10.59
CA VAL A 36 5.31 -12.69 -11.47
C VAL A 36 5.04 -11.42 -10.67
N CYS A 37 4.37 -11.53 -9.52
CA CYS A 37 3.94 -10.39 -8.72
C CYS A 37 4.52 -10.42 -7.30
N ALA A 38 5.31 -9.40 -6.97
CA ALA A 38 5.79 -9.14 -5.61
C ALA A 38 4.84 -8.19 -4.86
N ILE A 39 4.38 -8.60 -3.67
CA ILE A 39 3.60 -7.74 -2.78
C ILE A 39 4.56 -7.01 -1.84
N LEU A 40 4.67 -5.70 -2.02
CA LEU A 40 5.54 -4.81 -1.25
C LEU A 40 4.73 -4.05 -0.20
N ARG A 41 5.34 -3.83 0.97
CA ARG A 41 4.70 -3.15 2.11
C ARG A 41 5.64 -2.13 2.76
N LEU A 42 5.31 -0.85 2.66
CA LEU A 42 6.00 0.26 3.33
C LEU A 42 5.99 0.11 4.85
N SER A 43 4.94 -0.52 5.39
CA SER A 43 4.85 -0.82 6.82
C SER A 43 5.89 -1.82 7.33
N GLY A 44 6.50 -2.63 6.45
CA GLY A 44 7.57 -3.55 6.82
C GLY A 44 8.83 -2.80 7.29
N PRO A 45 9.49 -2.03 6.42
CA PRO A 45 10.66 -1.24 6.79
C PRO A 45 10.40 -0.19 7.88
N LEU A 46 9.18 0.35 7.96
CA LEU A 46 8.78 1.21 9.07
C LEU A 46 8.96 0.52 10.42
N LYS A 47 8.39 -0.68 10.58
CA LYS A 47 8.46 -1.44 11.83
C LYS A 47 9.87 -1.93 12.12
N GLU A 48 10.59 -2.38 11.10
CA GLU A 48 11.96 -2.88 11.25
C GLU A 48 12.90 -1.78 11.74
N GLN A 49 12.87 -0.62 11.10
CA GLN A 49 13.75 0.50 11.46
C GLN A 49 13.34 1.13 12.79
N TYR A 50 12.04 1.26 13.07
CA TYR A 50 11.57 1.74 14.37
C TYR A 50 12.01 0.79 15.49
N ALA A 51 11.88 -0.53 15.30
CA ALA A 51 12.34 -1.51 16.27
C ALA A 51 13.84 -1.39 16.53
N GLN A 52 14.63 -1.25 15.46
CA GLN A 52 16.08 -1.12 15.54
C GLN A 52 16.53 0.15 16.28
N GLU A 53 15.95 1.32 15.97
CA GLU A 53 16.34 2.59 16.60
C GLU A 53 15.93 2.66 18.08
N HIS A 54 14.85 1.99 18.46
CA HIS A 54 14.30 2.04 19.83
C HIS A 54 14.64 0.80 20.67
N GLY A 55 15.48 -0.12 20.17
CA GLY A 55 15.87 -1.34 20.87
C GLY A 55 14.69 -2.28 21.19
N LEU A 56 13.67 -2.30 20.33
CA LEU A 56 12.47 -3.11 20.50
C LEU A 56 12.62 -4.45 19.76
N ASP A 57 11.90 -5.46 20.24
CA ASP A 57 11.81 -6.75 19.57
C ASP A 57 10.88 -6.63 18.34
N PHE A 58 11.47 -6.73 17.15
CA PHE A 58 10.76 -6.65 15.89
C PHE A 58 9.66 -7.72 15.76
N GLN A 59 9.90 -8.96 16.22
CA GLN A 59 8.91 -10.03 16.12
C GLN A 59 7.66 -9.70 16.97
N ARG A 60 7.87 -9.11 18.16
CA ARG A 60 6.77 -8.64 19.01
C ARG A 60 6.01 -7.44 18.45
N LEU A 61 6.67 -6.57 17.67
CA LEU A 61 6.03 -5.48 16.93
C LEU A 61 5.22 -5.99 15.73
N MET A 62 5.54 -7.18 15.24
CA MET A 62 4.79 -7.84 14.17
C MET A 62 3.52 -8.54 14.68
N ASP A 63 3.51 -9.01 15.92
CA ASP A 63 2.37 -9.70 16.54
C ASP A 63 1.19 -8.75 16.84
N ALA A 64 -0.03 -9.18 16.50
CA ALA A 64 -1.28 -8.44 16.65
C ALA A 64 -1.76 -8.36 18.11
N SER A 65 -0.92 -7.82 19.00
CA SER A 65 -1.20 -7.68 20.42
C SER A 65 -1.45 -6.22 20.81
N THR A 66 -2.01 -5.99 22.00
CA THR A 66 -2.14 -4.67 22.66
C THR A 66 -0.81 -3.92 22.73
N TYR A 67 0.32 -4.64 22.70
CA TYR A 67 1.66 -4.08 22.62
C TYR A 67 1.87 -3.23 21.37
N LYS A 68 1.33 -3.65 20.22
CA LYS A 68 1.46 -2.93 18.94
C LYS A 68 0.67 -1.62 18.91
N GLU A 69 -0.54 -1.63 19.45
CA GLU A 69 -1.38 -0.42 19.48
C GLU A 69 -0.80 0.65 20.40
N ALA A 70 -0.11 0.25 21.47
CA ALA A 70 0.57 1.18 22.38
C ALA A 70 1.67 2.01 21.68
N TYR A 71 2.39 1.43 20.71
CA TYR A 71 3.45 2.13 19.96
C TYR A 71 3.02 2.61 18.58
N ARG A 72 1.76 2.38 18.17
CA ARG A 72 1.31 2.71 16.82
C ARG A 72 1.42 4.21 16.55
N SER A 73 1.01 5.04 17.51
CA SER A 73 1.08 6.51 17.37
C SER A 73 2.52 6.99 17.26
N ASP A 74 3.40 6.55 18.16
CA ASP A 74 4.83 6.91 18.16
C ASP A 74 5.52 6.47 16.87
N MET A 75 5.24 5.24 16.40
CA MET A 75 5.80 4.71 15.16
C MET A 75 5.29 5.47 13.93
N ILE A 76 4.03 5.90 13.91
CA ILE A 76 3.51 6.77 12.83
C ILE A 76 4.24 8.11 12.87
N CYS A 77 4.36 8.75 14.04
CA CYS A 77 5.02 10.04 14.20
C CYS A 77 6.49 9.98 13.75
N TRP A 78 7.25 9.01 14.25
CA TRP A 78 8.62 8.74 13.81
C TRP A 78 8.69 8.48 12.29
N GLY A 79 7.73 7.72 11.76
CA GLY A 79 7.63 7.45 10.33
C GLY A 79 7.40 8.72 9.51
N GLU A 80 6.59 9.66 10.00
CA GLU A 80 6.40 10.97 9.35
C GLU A 80 7.68 11.80 9.38
N GLU A 81 8.38 11.85 10.50
CA GLU A 81 9.66 12.57 10.60
C GLU A 81 10.67 12.07 9.55
N LYS A 82 10.79 10.75 9.38
CA LYS A 82 11.65 10.17 8.35
C LYS A 82 11.18 10.52 6.94
N ARG A 83 9.87 10.48 6.66
CA ARG A 83 9.31 10.83 5.34
C ARG A 83 9.43 12.32 5.00
N GLN A 84 9.29 13.20 5.99
CA GLN A 84 9.47 14.64 5.81
C GLN A 84 10.91 14.98 5.48
N ALA A 85 11.88 14.33 6.14
CA ALA A 85 13.29 14.48 5.82
C ALA A 85 13.66 13.83 4.46
N ASP A 86 13.06 12.68 4.15
CA ASP A 86 13.32 11.92 2.93
C ASP A 86 12.09 11.11 2.48
N PRO A 87 11.31 11.63 1.51
CA PRO A 87 10.10 10.97 1.01
C PRO A 87 10.31 9.53 0.52
N GLY A 88 11.52 9.21 0.06
CA GLY A 88 11.86 7.89 -0.47
C GLY A 88 12.42 6.92 0.56
N PHE A 89 12.50 7.29 1.84
CA PHE A 89 13.19 6.50 2.88
C PHE A 89 12.71 5.05 2.93
N PHE A 90 11.40 4.82 3.03
CA PHE A 90 10.81 3.47 3.04
C PHE A 90 10.66 2.90 1.63
N CYS A 91 10.33 3.73 0.64
CA CYS A 91 10.11 3.30 -0.74
C CYS A 91 11.34 2.61 -1.33
N ARG A 92 12.55 3.12 -1.05
CA ARG A 92 13.80 2.49 -1.51
C ARG A 92 14.06 1.12 -0.88
N LYS A 93 13.68 0.94 0.39
CA LYS A 93 13.88 -0.32 1.11
C LYS A 93 12.97 -1.44 0.58
N ILE A 94 11.72 -1.11 0.22
CA ILE A 94 10.78 -2.14 -0.27
C ILE A 94 11.07 -2.63 -1.68
N VAL A 95 11.79 -1.84 -2.49
CA VAL A 95 12.14 -2.20 -3.88
C VAL A 95 13.52 -2.88 -3.99
N GLU A 96 14.29 -2.89 -2.91
CA GLU A 96 15.63 -3.47 -2.91
C GLU A 96 15.56 -4.99 -3.07
N GLY A 97 16.29 -5.53 -4.06
CA GLY A 97 16.37 -6.97 -4.29
C GLY A 97 15.13 -7.62 -4.91
N VAL A 98 14.11 -6.84 -5.31
CA VAL A 98 12.90 -7.39 -5.94
C VAL A 98 13.16 -7.70 -7.42
N CYS A 99 12.87 -8.95 -7.83
CA CYS A 99 13.17 -9.46 -9.17
C CYS A 99 11.92 -9.65 -10.04
N GLN A 100 10.74 -9.67 -9.43
CA GLN A 100 9.47 -9.87 -10.11
C GLN A 100 9.19 -8.72 -11.10
N PRO A 101 8.52 -9.00 -12.23
CA PRO A 101 8.14 -7.97 -13.19
C PRO A 101 6.97 -7.08 -12.74
N VAL A 102 6.13 -7.54 -11.80
CA VAL A 102 5.00 -6.74 -11.26
C VAL A 102 5.19 -6.48 -9.77
N TRP A 103 5.09 -5.22 -9.35
CA TRP A 103 5.28 -4.80 -7.96
C TRP A 103 3.99 -4.17 -7.42
N LEU A 104 3.30 -4.88 -6.53
CA LEU A 104 2.11 -4.37 -5.85
C LEU A 104 2.50 -3.72 -4.51
N VAL A 105 2.54 -2.40 -4.46
CA VAL A 105 2.73 -1.66 -3.21
C VAL A 105 1.37 -1.48 -2.53
N SER A 106 1.10 -2.35 -1.57
CA SER A 106 -0.25 -2.55 -1.02
C SER A 106 -0.69 -1.54 0.06
N ASP A 107 0.22 -0.73 0.59
CA ASP A 107 -0.02 0.12 1.75
C ASP A 107 0.55 1.54 1.61
N THR A 108 0.56 2.09 0.40
CA THR A 108 0.75 3.54 0.19
C THR A 108 -0.35 4.30 0.91
N ARG A 109 0.01 5.38 1.58
CA ARG A 109 -0.92 6.14 2.44
C ARG A 109 -0.74 7.65 2.32
N ARG A 110 0.36 8.11 1.74
CA ARG A 110 0.68 9.54 1.55
C ARG A 110 0.87 9.85 0.08
N VAL A 111 0.58 11.10 -0.29
CA VAL A 111 0.84 11.62 -1.64
C VAL A 111 2.33 11.49 -1.99
N SER A 112 3.22 11.72 -1.02
CA SER A 112 4.66 11.59 -1.18
C SER A 112 5.10 10.18 -1.60
N ASP A 113 4.39 9.13 -1.12
CA ASP A 113 4.68 7.75 -1.52
C ASP A 113 4.44 7.60 -3.03
N ILE A 114 3.27 8.06 -3.51
CA ILE A 114 2.88 7.99 -4.92
C ILE A 114 3.82 8.81 -5.80
N GLN A 115 4.08 10.07 -5.40
CA GLN A 115 4.96 10.98 -6.14
C GLN A 115 6.36 10.37 -6.29
N TRP A 116 6.91 9.78 -5.22
CA TRP A 116 8.22 9.16 -5.29
C TRP A 116 8.28 8.03 -6.33
N PHE A 117 7.26 7.16 -6.38
CA PHE A 117 7.22 6.10 -7.38
C PHE A 117 7.02 6.64 -8.81
N GLN A 118 6.15 7.64 -8.99
CA GLN A 118 5.95 8.30 -10.27
C GLN A 118 7.23 8.97 -10.78
N GLU A 119 8.00 9.63 -9.90
CA GLU A 119 9.29 10.23 -10.26
C GLU A 119 10.37 9.18 -10.56
N ALA A 120 10.43 8.10 -9.78
CA ALA A 120 11.48 7.09 -9.90
C ALA A 120 11.28 6.15 -11.11
N TYR A 121 10.03 5.82 -11.43
CA TYR A 121 9.65 4.80 -12.42
C TYR A 121 8.83 5.36 -13.59
N GLY A 122 8.23 6.55 -13.47
CA GLY A 122 7.56 7.21 -14.58
C GLY A 122 6.34 6.44 -15.09
N ALA A 123 6.28 6.27 -16.41
CA ALA A 123 5.10 5.76 -17.13
C ALA A 123 4.71 4.31 -16.80
N VAL A 124 5.58 3.53 -16.14
CA VAL A 124 5.24 2.17 -15.68
C VAL A 124 4.56 2.16 -14.31
N THR A 125 4.43 3.31 -13.65
CA THR A 125 3.66 3.42 -12.40
C THR A 125 2.19 3.52 -12.71
N GLN A 126 1.39 2.68 -12.06
CA GLN A 126 -0.07 2.69 -12.12
C GLN A 126 -0.63 2.85 -10.71
N THR A 127 -1.56 3.77 -10.56
CA THR A 127 -2.14 4.13 -9.27
C THR A 127 -3.58 3.61 -9.22
N VAL A 128 -3.88 2.78 -8.21
CA VAL A 128 -5.16 2.06 -8.12
C VAL A 128 -5.82 2.39 -6.80
N ARG A 129 -6.79 3.29 -6.77
CA ARG A 129 -7.51 3.61 -5.51
C ARG A 129 -8.59 2.56 -5.25
N VAL A 130 -8.62 2.02 -4.04
CA VAL A 130 -9.75 1.17 -3.62
C VAL A 130 -10.66 2.00 -2.73
N VAL A 131 -11.92 2.12 -3.13
CA VAL A 131 -12.94 2.84 -2.38
C VAL A 131 -14.01 1.89 -1.87
N ALA A 132 -14.56 2.18 -0.70
CA ALA A 132 -15.72 1.49 -0.16
C ALA A 132 -16.70 2.53 0.40
N THR A 133 -18.00 2.25 0.28
CA THR A 133 -19.02 3.11 0.89
C THR A 133 -18.91 2.99 2.40
N GLU A 134 -19.31 4.05 3.10
CA GLU A 134 -19.38 4.01 4.56
C GLU A 134 -20.27 2.87 5.04
N GLU A 135 -21.43 2.67 4.41
CA GLU A 135 -22.34 1.55 4.71
C GLU A 135 -21.64 0.19 4.58
N SER A 136 -20.95 -0.08 3.47
CA SER A 136 -20.23 -1.35 3.27
C SER A 136 -19.09 -1.54 4.29
N ARG A 137 -18.46 -0.45 4.75
CA ARG A 137 -17.47 -0.51 5.83
C ARG A 137 -18.14 -0.84 7.17
N GLN A 138 -19.25 -0.18 7.50
CA GLN A 138 -20.01 -0.41 8.73
C GLN A 138 -20.56 -1.85 8.79
N GLN A 139 -21.06 -2.39 7.68
CA GLN A 139 -21.49 -3.80 7.58
C GLN A 139 -20.36 -4.79 7.91
N ARG A 140 -19.10 -4.41 7.66
CA ARG A 140 -17.90 -5.19 8.01
C ARG A 140 -17.36 -4.89 9.42
N GLY A 141 -18.15 -4.21 10.25
CA GLY A 141 -17.80 -3.89 11.64
C GLY A 141 -16.90 -2.67 11.80
N TRP A 142 -16.74 -1.84 10.77
CA TRP A 142 -16.04 -0.57 10.92
C TRP A 142 -16.88 0.41 11.73
N VAL A 143 -16.25 1.02 12.74
CA VAL A 143 -16.80 2.12 13.52
C VAL A 143 -15.79 3.25 13.48
N PHE A 144 -16.25 4.45 13.12
CA PHE A 144 -15.39 5.63 13.07
C PHE A 144 -14.73 5.86 14.43
N THR A 145 -13.40 5.93 14.43
CA THR A 145 -12.59 6.23 15.62
C THR A 145 -11.87 7.57 15.42
N PRO A 146 -12.26 8.63 16.14
CA PRO A 146 -11.55 9.92 16.11
C PRO A 146 -10.07 9.76 16.48
N GLY A 147 -9.19 10.48 15.81
CA GLY A 147 -7.73 10.38 15.95
C GLY A 147 -7.10 9.18 15.24
N VAL A 148 -7.89 8.29 14.63
CA VAL A 148 -7.40 7.14 13.85
C VAL A 148 -7.90 7.22 12.42
N ASP A 149 -9.22 7.26 12.23
CA ASP A 149 -9.85 7.22 10.91
C ASP A 149 -9.87 8.60 10.21
N ASP A 150 -9.58 9.68 10.93
CA ASP A 150 -9.39 11.06 10.44
C ASP A 150 -7.91 11.50 10.43
N ALA A 151 -7.00 10.61 10.83
CA ALA A 151 -5.57 10.88 10.80
C ALA A 151 -5.01 10.78 9.36
N GLU A 152 -3.90 11.49 9.10
CA GLU A 152 -3.22 11.46 7.79
C GLU A 152 -2.88 10.03 7.33
N SER A 153 -2.62 9.12 8.27
CA SER A 153 -2.36 7.71 7.94
C SER A 153 -3.53 7.03 7.21
N GLU A 154 -4.76 7.49 7.38
CA GLU A 154 -5.95 6.92 6.74
C GLU A 154 -6.55 7.83 5.65
N CYS A 155 -6.42 9.16 5.80
CA CYS A 155 -6.98 10.17 4.89
C CYS A 155 -5.97 10.84 3.95
N GLY A 156 -4.68 10.51 4.02
CA GLY A 156 -3.60 11.20 3.31
C GLY A 156 -3.70 11.19 1.77
N LEU A 157 -4.64 10.44 1.21
CA LEU A 157 -4.89 10.34 -0.23
C LEU A 157 -6.31 10.77 -0.63
N ASP A 158 -7.12 11.25 0.31
CA ASP A 158 -8.53 11.60 0.06
C ASP A 158 -8.69 12.82 -0.86
N ASN A 159 -7.65 13.66 -0.97
CA ASN A 159 -7.60 14.79 -1.89
C ASN A 159 -6.80 14.50 -3.17
N PHE A 160 -6.22 13.30 -3.30
CA PHE A 160 -5.57 12.88 -4.54
C PHE A 160 -6.64 12.53 -5.58
N ARG A 161 -6.51 13.06 -6.80
CA ARG A 161 -7.54 12.96 -7.85
C ARG A 161 -7.08 12.22 -9.10
N THR A 162 -5.78 11.98 -9.25
CA THR A 162 -5.17 11.49 -10.48
C THR A 162 -4.81 10.01 -10.36
N PHE A 163 -5.76 9.20 -9.91
CA PHE A 163 -5.61 7.74 -9.93
C PHE A 163 -5.88 7.19 -11.33
N ASP A 164 -5.07 6.25 -11.80
CA ASP A 164 -5.27 5.60 -13.10
C ASP A 164 -6.47 4.64 -13.07
N TRP A 165 -6.68 4.00 -11.92
CA TRP A 165 -7.80 3.08 -11.68
C TRP A 165 -8.49 3.39 -10.36
N VAL A 166 -9.80 3.16 -10.31
CA VAL A 166 -10.59 3.15 -9.08
C VAL A 166 -11.35 1.83 -9.02
N ILE A 167 -11.17 1.09 -7.92
CA ILE A 167 -11.84 -0.19 -7.65
C ILE A 167 -12.86 0.04 -6.54
N GLU A 168 -14.11 -0.35 -6.79
CA GLU A 168 -15.25 -0.08 -5.93
C GLU A 168 -15.60 -1.33 -5.12
N ASN A 169 -15.23 -1.34 -3.85
CA ASN A 169 -15.55 -2.43 -2.92
C ASN A 169 -16.76 -2.07 -2.04
N HIS A 170 -17.90 -1.90 -2.71
CA HIS A 170 -19.18 -1.55 -2.10
C HIS A 170 -19.94 -2.76 -1.51
N GLY A 171 -19.36 -3.96 -1.53
CA GLY A 171 -19.97 -5.19 -1.01
C GLY A 171 -20.64 -6.06 -2.07
N ASP A 172 -20.55 -5.67 -3.34
CA ASP A 172 -20.90 -6.52 -4.49
C ASP A 172 -19.66 -7.32 -4.91
N GLU A 173 -19.65 -8.62 -4.60
CA GLU A 173 -18.51 -9.50 -4.90
C GLU A 173 -18.32 -9.72 -6.41
N GLN A 174 -19.41 -9.83 -7.17
CA GLN A 174 -19.34 -10.03 -8.61
C GLN A 174 -18.77 -8.79 -9.30
N HIS A 175 -19.27 -7.61 -8.93
CA HIS A 175 -18.75 -6.36 -9.48
C HIS A 175 -17.26 -6.16 -9.14
N LEU A 176 -16.87 -6.46 -7.90
CA LEU A 176 -15.48 -6.39 -7.49
C LEU A 176 -14.60 -7.36 -8.28
N GLU A 177 -15.06 -8.59 -8.53
CA GLU A 177 -14.35 -9.59 -9.32
C GLU A 177 -14.15 -9.11 -10.77
N GLU A 178 -15.20 -8.61 -11.43
CA GLU A 178 -15.14 -8.04 -12.78
C GLU A 178 -14.12 -6.88 -12.87
N GLN A 179 -14.13 -5.96 -11.90
CA GLN A 179 -13.16 -4.86 -11.85
C GLN A 179 -11.72 -5.35 -11.69
N LEU A 180 -11.50 -6.39 -10.87
CA LEU A 180 -10.18 -6.98 -10.65
C LEU A 180 -9.70 -7.74 -11.89
N GLU A 181 -10.59 -8.46 -12.58
CA GLU A 181 -10.27 -9.15 -13.84
C GLU A 181 -9.77 -8.18 -14.90
N HIS A 182 -10.47 -7.06 -15.13
CA HIS A 182 -10.02 -6.02 -16.06
C HIS A 182 -8.65 -5.44 -15.70
N LEU A 183 -8.38 -5.23 -14.41
CA LEU A 183 -7.08 -4.76 -13.95
C LEU A 183 -5.98 -5.80 -14.20
N ILE A 184 -6.27 -7.08 -13.96
CA ILE A 184 -5.33 -8.19 -14.21
C ILE A 184 -5.05 -8.36 -15.71
N GLU A 185 -6.06 -8.25 -16.56
CA GLU A 185 -5.89 -8.26 -18.01
C GLU A 185 -5.02 -7.10 -18.50
N PHE A 186 -5.26 -5.89 -17.97
CA PHE A 186 -4.41 -4.74 -18.24
C PHE A 186 -2.96 -5.00 -17.82
N ILE A 187 -2.72 -5.53 -16.62
CA ILE A 187 -1.38 -5.89 -16.14
C ILE A 187 -0.72 -6.90 -17.08
N ARG A 188 -1.44 -7.96 -17.46
CA ARG A 188 -0.95 -8.99 -18.39
C ARG A 188 -0.61 -8.42 -19.76
N SER A 189 -1.32 -7.39 -20.24
CA SER A 189 -1.03 -6.73 -21.51
C SER A 189 0.28 -5.90 -21.51
N ARG A 190 0.86 -5.66 -20.33
CA ARG A 190 2.07 -4.87 -20.11
C ARG A 190 3.30 -5.71 -19.75
N LEU A 191 3.13 -7.01 -19.57
CA LEU A 191 4.21 -7.99 -19.31
C LEU A 191 4.82 -8.47 -20.62
#